data_AF-A0A5M1DP69-F1
#
_entry.id   AF-A0A5M1DP69-F1
#
_cell.length_a   1.000
_cell.length_b   1.000
_cell.length_c   1.000
_cell.angle_alpha   90.00
_cell.angle_beta   90.00
_cell.angle_gamma   90.00
#
_symmetry.space_group_name_H-M   'P 1'
#
loop_
_entity.id
_entity.type
_entity.pdbx_description
1 polymer ?
#
loop_
_entity_poly.entity_id
_entity_poly.type
_entity_poly.pdbx_seq_one_letter_code
_entity_poly.pdbx_strand_id
1 'polypeptide(L)'
;MQNQINHFHNFKFPKIKTDFILSVGSHCRVAHHLRKNHLRNLASPLDWMINDKLEVVFELFKSDFKDFFLSCFIVDEKRKPMEVKDKLNGMISVHHFFSNEELEIQAQRINKQTRKRWIPIKDKILSSKNVVFVRSGDFDLKEASEFLQKTAKLFD
;
A
#
# COMPACT_ATOMS: atom_id res chain seq x y z
N MET A 1 10.93 -27.46 25.91
CA MET A 1 11.06 -26.01 25.60
C MET A 1 9.80 -25.32 26.10
N GLN A 2 9.93 -24.45 27.08
CA GLN A 2 8.83 -23.73 27.74
C GLN A 2 8.14 -22.76 26.77
N ASN A 3 6.82 -22.86 26.70
CA ASN A 3 5.94 -21.85 26.10
C ASN A 3 6.05 -20.55 26.91
N GLN A 4 6.86 -19.60 26.47
CA GLN A 4 6.77 -18.23 26.95
C GLN A 4 5.49 -17.60 26.37
N ILE A 5 4.46 -17.52 27.20
CA ILE A 5 3.30 -16.68 26.95
C ILE A 5 3.82 -15.24 27.06
N ASN A 6 4.00 -14.57 25.93
CA ASN A 6 4.34 -13.15 25.91
C ASN A 6 3.20 -12.40 26.61
N HIS A 7 3.47 -11.85 27.80
CA HIS A 7 2.58 -10.92 28.46
C HIS A 7 2.51 -9.64 27.63
N PHE A 8 1.52 -9.54 26.75
CA PHE A 8 1.20 -8.28 26.11
C PHE A 8 0.67 -7.32 27.18
N HIS A 9 1.36 -6.19 27.37
CA HIS A 9 0.82 -5.10 28.16
C HIS A 9 -0.55 -4.71 27.58
N ASN A 10 -1.59 -4.77 28.41
CA ASN A 10 -2.92 -4.29 28.07
C ASN A 10 -2.90 -2.76 28.02
N PHE A 11 -2.51 -2.21 26.88
CA PHE A 11 -2.67 -0.80 26.62
C PHE A 11 -4.15 -0.49 26.36
N LYS A 12 -4.74 0.43 27.13
CA LYS A 12 -6.07 0.96 26.85
C LYS A 12 -5.97 2.04 25.77
N PHE A 13 -5.98 1.62 24.51
CA PHE A 13 -6.10 2.55 23.39
C PHE A 13 -7.57 2.92 23.15
N PRO A 14 -7.85 4.15 22.67
CA PRO A 14 -9.16 4.50 22.13
C PRO A 14 -9.56 3.50 21.04
N LYS A 15 -10.81 3.04 21.07
CA LYS A 15 -11.34 2.16 20.02
C LYS A 15 -11.67 3.01 18.78
N ILE A 16 -11.20 2.58 17.62
CA ILE A 16 -11.56 3.19 16.33
C ILE A 16 -12.70 2.38 15.72
N LYS A 17 -13.82 3.04 15.41
CA LYS A 17 -14.92 2.45 14.64
C LYS A 17 -14.56 2.53 13.15
N THR A 18 -14.57 1.41 12.45
CA THR A 18 -14.21 1.37 11.03
C THR A 18 -15.02 0.30 10.30
N ASP A 19 -15.36 0.59 9.04
CA ASP A 19 -16.04 -0.32 8.13
C ASP A 19 -15.04 -0.96 7.14
N PHE A 20 -13.88 -0.32 6.94
CA PHE A 20 -12.85 -0.76 6.01
C PHE A 20 -11.46 -0.25 6.42
N ILE A 21 -10.50 -1.19 6.45
CA ILE A 21 -9.09 -0.90 6.72
C ILE A 21 -8.28 -1.12 5.45
N LEU A 22 -7.50 -0.12 5.05
CA LEU A 22 -6.65 -0.19 3.87
C LEU A 22 -5.18 0.12 4.22
N SER A 23 -4.30 -0.79 3.80
CA SER A 23 -2.86 -0.52 3.73
C SER A 23 -2.57 0.50 2.62
N VAL A 24 -1.96 1.62 2.96
CA VAL A 24 -1.49 2.62 1.99
C VAL A 24 0.02 2.58 1.78
N GLY A 25 0.67 1.50 2.22
CA GLY A 25 2.09 1.26 2.01
C GLY A 25 2.96 1.78 3.16
N SER A 26 4.10 2.37 2.79
CA SER A 26 5.31 2.52 3.61
C SER A 26 5.83 1.18 4.12
N HIS A 27 6.32 0.36 3.17
CA HIS A 27 6.84 -0.99 3.35
C HIS A 27 5.80 -2.12 3.49
N CYS A 28 6.30 -3.34 3.26
CA CYS A 28 5.59 -4.61 3.39
C CYS A 28 5.06 -4.92 4.81
N ARG A 29 5.56 -4.21 5.83
CA ARG A 29 5.24 -4.45 7.24
C ARG A 29 3.76 -4.22 7.54
N VAL A 30 3.15 -3.17 6.98
CA VAL A 30 1.73 -2.88 7.20
C VAL A 30 0.86 -4.03 6.72
N ALA A 31 1.03 -4.43 5.46
CA ALA A 31 0.30 -5.54 4.87
C ALA A 31 0.50 -6.85 5.65
N HIS A 32 1.74 -7.12 6.09
CA HIS A 32 2.07 -8.28 6.91
C HIS A 32 1.29 -8.30 8.24
N HIS A 33 1.33 -7.20 9.00
CA HIS A 33 0.68 -7.12 10.30
C HIS A 33 -0.85 -7.10 10.19
N LEU A 34 -1.42 -6.42 9.20
CA LEU A 34 -2.86 -6.48 8.94
C LEU A 34 -3.30 -7.91 8.59
N ARG A 35 -2.51 -8.63 7.79
CA ARG A 35 -2.80 -10.04 7.46
C ARG A 35 -2.72 -10.93 8.69
N LYS A 36 -1.65 -10.81 9.48
CA LYS A 36 -1.40 -11.63 10.67
C LYS A 36 -2.50 -11.48 11.73
N ASN A 37 -3.11 -10.30 11.83
CA ASN A 37 -4.16 -10.00 12.80
C ASN A 37 -5.59 -10.08 12.20
N HIS A 38 -5.75 -10.66 11.00
CA HIS A 38 -7.05 -10.79 10.32
C HIS A 38 -7.77 -9.46 10.03
N LEU A 39 -7.02 -8.36 9.90
CA LEU A 39 -7.52 -7.02 9.60
C LEU A 39 -7.37 -6.63 8.13
N ARG A 40 -6.70 -7.43 7.32
CA ARG A 40 -6.50 -7.13 5.89
C ARG A 40 -7.72 -7.56 5.07
N ASN A 41 -8.63 -6.63 4.82
CA ASN A 41 -9.86 -6.87 4.05
C ASN A 41 -9.58 -7.18 2.58
N LEU A 42 -8.76 -6.35 1.91
CA LEU A 42 -8.39 -6.49 0.50
C LEU A 42 -6.87 -6.34 0.34
N ALA A 43 -6.32 -6.93 -0.72
CA ALA A 43 -4.90 -6.76 -1.06
C ALA A 43 -4.70 -5.42 -1.79
N SER A 44 -4.00 -4.50 -1.15
CA SER A 44 -3.74 -3.16 -1.72
C SER A 44 -2.76 -3.25 -2.90
N PRO A 45 -2.89 -2.41 -3.94
CA PRO A 45 -1.82 -2.18 -4.92
C PRO A 45 -0.48 -1.76 -4.30
N LEU A 46 -0.56 -1.11 -3.12
CA LEU A 46 0.60 -0.62 -2.38
C LEU A 46 1.14 -1.64 -1.37
N ASP A 47 0.50 -2.80 -1.24
CA ASP A 47 1.07 -3.91 -0.49
C ASP A 47 2.41 -4.28 -1.15
N TRP A 48 3.45 -4.44 -0.33
CA TRP A 48 4.80 -4.83 -0.79
C TRP A 48 5.51 -3.79 -1.66
N MET A 49 5.03 -2.54 -1.67
CA MET A 49 5.67 -1.40 -2.33
C MET A 49 6.35 -0.49 -1.31
N ILE A 50 7.34 0.28 -1.77
CA ILE A 50 8.14 1.19 -0.94
C ILE A 50 8.06 2.60 -1.50
N ASN A 51 7.35 3.46 -0.78
CA ASN A 51 7.34 4.92 -0.87
C ASN A 51 6.64 5.44 0.39
N ASP A 52 7.22 6.44 1.05
CA ASP A 52 6.73 6.90 2.36
C ASP A 52 5.89 8.18 2.29
N LYS A 53 5.74 8.76 1.09
CA LYS A 53 5.05 10.03 0.88
C LYS A 53 3.54 9.83 0.71
N LEU A 54 2.73 10.44 1.57
CA LEU A 54 1.27 10.38 1.43
C LEU A 54 0.77 11.10 0.16
N GLU A 55 1.49 12.12 -0.30
CA GLU A 55 1.17 12.81 -1.57
C GLU A 55 1.23 11.84 -2.76
N VAL A 56 2.18 10.91 -2.77
CA VAL A 56 2.28 9.88 -3.83
C VAL A 56 1.08 8.94 -3.77
N VAL A 57 0.65 8.53 -2.58
CA VAL A 57 -0.55 7.70 -2.41
C VAL A 57 -1.78 8.43 -2.95
N PHE A 58 -1.93 9.71 -2.63
CA PHE A 58 -3.05 10.52 -3.09
C PHE A 58 -3.10 10.61 -4.62
N GLU A 59 -1.97 10.92 -5.28
CA GLU A 59 -1.94 11.02 -6.74
C GLU A 59 -2.19 9.65 -7.42
N LEU A 60 -1.82 8.54 -6.79
CA LEU A 60 -2.16 7.20 -7.27
C LEU A 60 -3.66 6.89 -7.16
N PHE A 61 -4.30 7.30 -6.07
CA PHE A 61 -5.76 7.18 -5.91
C PHE A 61 -6.49 8.02 -6.97
N LYS A 62 -6.06 9.27 -7.15
CA LYS A 62 -6.63 10.22 -8.12
C LYS A 62 -6.49 9.75 -9.56
N SER A 63 -5.37 9.12 -9.91
CA SER A 63 -5.10 8.59 -11.25
C SER A 63 -5.65 7.17 -11.48
N ASP A 64 -6.36 6.60 -10.51
CA ASP A 64 -6.84 5.21 -10.53
C ASP A 64 -5.75 4.18 -10.87
N PHE A 65 -4.50 4.47 -10.47
CA PHE A 65 -3.31 3.68 -10.79
C PHE A 65 -3.13 3.41 -12.30
N LYS A 66 -3.68 4.25 -13.19
CA LYS A 66 -3.73 4.01 -14.64
C LYS A 66 -2.36 3.67 -15.21
N ASP A 67 -1.36 4.46 -14.88
CA ASP A 67 0.00 4.36 -15.44
C ASP A 67 1.01 3.69 -14.51
N PHE A 68 0.55 3.11 -13.39
CA PHE A 68 1.40 2.54 -12.35
C PHE A 68 2.31 1.44 -12.90
N PHE A 69 3.63 1.63 -12.73
CA PHE A 69 4.72 0.79 -13.23
C PHE A 69 4.83 0.62 -14.76
N LEU A 70 3.98 1.26 -15.58
CA LEU A 70 4.11 1.17 -17.05
C LEU A 70 5.41 1.82 -17.55
N SER A 71 5.95 2.78 -16.80
CA SER A 71 7.25 3.39 -17.05
C SER A 71 8.14 3.18 -15.82
N CYS A 72 9.05 2.21 -15.89
CA CYS A 72 9.94 1.85 -14.78
C CYS A 72 11.36 1.53 -15.25
N PHE A 73 12.28 1.37 -14.29
CA PHE A 73 13.66 0.96 -14.54
C PHE A 73 14.18 0.11 -13.37
N ILE A 74 15.15 -0.76 -13.66
CA ILE A 74 15.81 -1.60 -12.67
C ILE A 74 16.78 -0.73 -11.86
N VAL A 75 16.69 -0.81 -10.54
CA VAL A 75 17.59 -0.15 -9.59
C VAL A 75 18.69 -1.11 -9.14
N ASP A 76 18.31 -2.35 -8.81
CA ASP A 76 19.24 -3.42 -8.42
C ASP A 76 18.81 -4.75 -9.04
N GLU A 77 19.57 -5.19 -10.04
CA GLU A 77 19.40 -6.45 -10.73
C GLU A 77 20.01 -7.65 -9.97
N LYS A 78 20.96 -7.40 -9.06
CA LYS A 78 21.63 -8.46 -8.28
C LYS A 78 20.71 -9.01 -7.19
N ARG A 79 19.78 -8.19 -6.70
CA ARG A 79 18.72 -8.60 -5.79
C ARG A 79 17.76 -9.58 -6.48
N LYS A 80 17.30 -10.60 -5.74
CA LYS A 80 16.30 -11.57 -6.22
C LYS A 80 15.13 -11.66 -5.21
N PRO A 81 13.92 -11.20 -5.55
CA PRO A 81 13.51 -10.48 -6.78
C PRO A 81 14.24 -9.14 -6.98
N MET A 82 14.31 -8.66 -8.23
CA MET A 82 14.96 -7.40 -8.59
C MET A 82 14.27 -6.21 -7.94
N GLU A 83 15.04 -5.16 -7.69
CA GLU A 83 14.50 -3.86 -7.29
C GLU A 83 14.19 -3.04 -8.54
N VAL A 84 12.93 -2.62 -8.68
CA VAL A 84 12.45 -1.83 -9.82
C VAL A 84 11.71 -0.61 -9.33
N LYS A 85 11.98 0.54 -9.95
CA LYS A 85 11.40 1.82 -9.58
C LYS A 85 10.54 2.41 -10.70
N ASP A 86 9.34 2.84 -10.33
CA ASP A 86 8.44 3.61 -11.18
C ASP A 86 9.00 5.03 -11.41
N LYS A 87 9.06 5.47 -12.67
CA LYS A 87 9.63 6.77 -13.05
C LYS A 87 8.73 7.94 -12.69
N LEU A 88 7.41 7.75 -12.66
CA LEU A 88 6.42 8.83 -12.50
C LEU A 88 6.24 9.22 -11.03
N ASN A 89 6.20 8.23 -10.13
CA ASN A 89 5.87 8.44 -8.72
C ASN A 89 7.00 8.00 -7.76
N GLY A 90 8.06 7.38 -8.29
CA GLY A 90 9.21 6.95 -7.51
C GLY A 90 8.95 5.73 -6.62
N MET A 91 7.81 5.06 -6.75
CA MET A 91 7.48 3.83 -6.03
C MET A 91 8.47 2.72 -6.36
N ILE A 92 8.93 2.00 -5.35
CA ILE A 92 9.86 0.89 -5.52
C ILE A 92 9.14 -0.45 -5.24
N SER A 93 9.36 -1.41 -6.13
CA SER A 93 8.93 -2.80 -6.01
C SER A 93 10.16 -3.68 -5.78
N VAL A 94 10.11 -4.51 -4.73
CA VAL A 94 11.21 -5.43 -4.36
C VAL A 94 10.80 -6.91 -4.37
N HIS A 95 9.58 -7.19 -4.84
CA HIS A 95 8.97 -8.52 -4.77
C HIS A 95 8.37 -9.02 -6.09
N HIS A 96 8.25 -8.18 -7.11
CA HIS A 96 7.42 -8.50 -8.29
C HIS A 96 8.20 -8.72 -9.58
N PHE A 97 9.48 -8.32 -9.65
CA PHE A 97 10.27 -8.35 -10.87
C PHE A 97 11.41 -9.37 -10.79
N PHE A 98 11.56 -10.21 -11.80
CA PHE A 98 12.57 -11.27 -11.87
C PHE A 98 13.42 -11.14 -13.13
N SER A 99 14.71 -11.51 -13.05
CA SER A 99 15.68 -11.33 -14.14
C SER A 99 15.50 -12.30 -15.31
N ASN A 100 14.57 -13.25 -15.22
CA ASN A 100 14.31 -14.27 -16.25
C ASN A 100 13.16 -13.90 -17.20
N GLU A 101 12.61 -12.69 -17.10
CA GLU A 101 11.53 -12.20 -17.94
C GLU A 101 11.74 -10.72 -18.26
N GLU A 102 11.35 -10.28 -19.45
CA GLU A 102 11.49 -8.89 -19.88
C GLU A 102 10.76 -7.92 -18.95
N LEU A 103 11.40 -6.78 -18.67
CA LEU A 103 10.88 -5.78 -17.72
C LEU A 103 9.49 -5.27 -18.15
N GLU A 104 9.31 -5.00 -19.44
CA GLU A 104 8.06 -4.45 -19.98
C GLU A 104 6.88 -5.43 -19.82
N ILE A 105 7.10 -6.72 -20.06
CA ILE A 105 6.07 -7.76 -19.89
C ILE A 105 5.64 -7.84 -18.42
N GLN A 106 6.61 -7.83 -17.50
CA GLN A 106 6.35 -7.84 -16.07
C GLN A 106 5.62 -6.58 -15.61
N ALA A 107 6.04 -5.41 -16.11
CA ALA A 107 5.44 -4.12 -15.83
C ALA A 107 3.95 -4.07 -16.24
N GLN A 108 3.64 -4.51 -17.46
CA GLN A 108 2.26 -4.61 -17.95
C GLN A 108 1.41 -5.55 -17.07
N ARG A 109 1.97 -6.69 -16.66
CA ARG A 109 1.29 -7.65 -15.77
C ARG A 109 1.02 -7.05 -14.39
N ILE A 110 1.99 -6.35 -13.81
CA ILE A 110 1.86 -5.68 -12.52
C ILE A 110 0.81 -4.56 -12.59
N ASN A 111 0.84 -3.72 -13.63
CA ASN A 111 -0.16 -2.69 -13.83
C ASN A 111 -1.58 -3.30 -13.91
N LYS A 112 -1.76 -4.35 -14.72
CA LYS A 112 -3.05 -5.04 -14.85
C LYS A 112 -3.54 -5.60 -13.52
N GLN A 113 -2.66 -6.22 -12.73
CA GLN A 113 -3.00 -6.75 -11.41
C GLN A 113 -3.36 -5.62 -10.43
N THR A 114 -2.59 -4.54 -10.43
CA THR A 114 -2.85 -3.35 -9.61
C THR A 114 -4.23 -2.77 -9.90
N ARG A 115 -4.56 -2.52 -11.17
CA ARG A 115 -5.87 -1.98 -11.54
C ARG A 115 -7.01 -2.91 -11.14
N LYS A 116 -6.83 -4.23 -11.33
CA LYS A 116 -7.81 -5.24 -10.88
C LYS A 116 -8.04 -5.21 -9.36
N ARG A 117 -7.00 -4.98 -8.56
CA ARG A 117 -7.10 -4.85 -7.09
C ARG A 117 -7.70 -3.52 -6.68
N TRP A 118 -7.39 -2.45 -7.40
CA TRP A 118 -7.86 -1.10 -7.07
C TRP A 118 -9.37 -0.96 -7.21
N ILE A 119 -9.98 -1.52 -8.26
CA ILE A 119 -11.43 -1.42 -8.51
C ILE A 119 -12.27 -1.77 -7.27
N PRO A 120 -12.18 -2.99 -6.68
CA PRO A 120 -12.98 -3.34 -5.51
C PRO A 120 -12.58 -2.54 -4.25
N ILE A 121 -11.35 -2.04 -4.16
CA ILE A 121 -10.93 -1.17 -3.06
C ILE A 121 -11.63 0.19 -3.17
N LYS A 122 -11.64 0.79 -4.37
CA LYS A 122 -12.34 2.05 -4.65
C LYS A 122 -13.83 1.93 -4.33
N ASP A 123 -14.47 0.86 -4.78
CA ASP A 123 -15.88 0.58 -4.46
C ASP A 123 -16.10 0.44 -2.95
N LYS A 124 -15.16 -0.20 -2.24
CA LYS A 124 -15.23 -0.36 -0.80
C LYS A 124 -15.02 0.94 -0.04
N ILE A 125 -14.16 1.84 -0.53
CA ILE A 125 -14.00 3.19 0.02
C ILE A 125 -15.32 3.97 -0.12
N LEU A 126 -15.89 4.00 -1.33
CA LEU A 126 -17.13 4.73 -1.63
C LEU A 126 -18.36 4.22 -0.85
N SER A 127 -18.41 2.92 -0.55
CA SER A 127 -19.52 2.31 0.20
C SER A 127 -19.32 2.28 1.72
N SER A 128 -18.18 2.73 2.24
CA SER A 128 -17.86 2.70 3.67
C SER A 128 -18.06 4.07 4.31
N LYS A 129 -18.65 4.10 5.50
CA LYS A 129 -18.82 5.36 6.26
C LYS A 129 -17.54 5.79 6.96
N ASN A 130 -16.75 4.83 7.46
CA ASN A 130 -15.52 5.08 8.20
C ASN A 130 -14.38 4.23 7.63
N VAL A 131 -13.51 4.86 6.83
CA VAL A 131 -12.32 4.24 6.25
C VAL A 131 -11.10 4.57 7.10
N VAL A 132 -10.27 3.56 7.39
CA VAL A 132 -8.99 3.74 8.08
C VAL A 132 -7.85 3.40 7.12
N PHE A 133 -6.97 4.36 6.89
CA PHE A 133 -5.72 4.16 6.17
C PHE A 133 -4.60 3.85 7.15
N VAL A 134 -3.82 2.81 6.87
CA VAL A 134 -2.69 2.39 7.72
C VAL A 134 -1.39 2.56 6.94
N ARG A 135 -0.44 3.30 7.51
CA ARG A 135 0.93 3.45 7.03
C ARG A 135 1.92 3.08 8.12
N SER A 136 3.16 2.76 7.74
CA SER A 136 4.28 2.53 8.68
C SER A 136 5.41 3.50 8.38
N GLY A 137 5.60 4.51 9.21
CA GLY A 137 6.70 5.46 9.04
C GLY A 137 6.58 6.60 10.04
N ASP A 138 7.36 7.66 9.82
CA ASP A 138 7.27 8.86 10.63
C ASP A 138 5.87 9.47 10.53
N PHE A 139 5.35 9.90 11.68
CA PHE A 139 4.02 10.48 11.77
C PHE A 139 4.12 12.01 11.79
N ASP A 140 3.65 12.62 10.72
CA ASP A 140 3.36 14.06 10.67
C ASP A 140 1.84 14.28 10.66
N LEU A 141 1.33 15.02 11.66
CA LEU A 141 -0.10 15.27 11.82
C LEU A 141 -0.67 16.15 10.70
N LYS A 142 0.11 17.12 10.22
CA LYS A 142 -0.32 18.05 9.16
C LYS A 142 -0.43 17.30 7.83
N GLU A 143 0.59 16.54 7.45
CA GLU A 143 0.59 15.69 6.25
C GLU A 143 -0.58 14.70 6.29
N ALA A 144 -0.80 14.05 7.44
CA ALA A 144 -1.92 13.13 7.61
C ALA A 144 -3.28 13.83 7.47
N SER A 145 -3.45 15.01 8.08
CA SER A 145 -4.69 15.77 7.98
C SER A 145 -4.95 16.25 6.55
N GLU A 146 -3.93 16.76 5.85
CA GLU A 146 -4.04 17.20 4.46
C GLU A 146 -4.39 16.03 3.53
N PHE A 147 -3.72 14.89 3.70
CA PHE A 147 -4.05 13.66 2.96
C PHE A 147 -5.51 13.27 3.17
N LEU A 148 -5.98 13.17 4.43
CA LEU A 148 -7.35 12.79 4.72
C LEU A 148 -8.37 13.75 4.13
N GLN A 149 -8.13 15.07 4.19
CA GLN A 149 -9.02 16.07 3.60
C GLN A 149 -9.06 15.99 2.07
N LYS A 150 -7.91 15.81 1.41
CA LYS A 150 -7.84 15.64 -0.04
C LYS A 150 -8.53 14.34 -0.47
N THR A 151 -8.30 13.25 0.25
CA THR A 151 -8.90 11.94 -0.05
C THR A 151 -10.41 11.93 0.18
N ALA A 152 -10.91 12.58 1.23
CA ALA A 152 -12.36 12.74 1.43
C ALA A 152 -12.99 13.44 0.22
N LYS A 153 -12.47 14.60 -0.18
CA LYS A 153 -12.95 15.34 -1.37
C LYS A 153 -12.85 14.57 -2.69
N LEU A 154 -11.92 13.62 -2.81
CA LEU A 154 -11.76 12.80 -4.00
C LEU A 154 -12.86 11.73 -4.12
N PHE A 155 -13.42 11.29 -2.99
CA PHE A 155 -14.40 10.20 -2.90
C PHE A 155 -15.79 10.65 -2.43
N ASP A 156 -15.97 11.95 -2.12
CA ASP A 156 -17.27 12.61 -1.93
C ASP A 156 -18.04 12.69 -3.26
#